data_AF-A0A5C7LTS6-F1
#
_entry.id   AF-A0A5C7LTS6-F1
#
_cell.length_a   1.000
_cell.length_b   1.000
_cell.length_c   1.000
_cell.angle_alpha   90.00
_cell.angle_beta   90.00
_cell.angle_gamma   90.00
#
_symmetry.space_group_name_H-M   'P 1'
#
loop_
_entity.id
_entity.type
_entity.pdbx_description
1 polymer ?
#
loop_
_entity_poly.entity_id
_entity_poly.type
_entity_poly.pdbx_seq_one_letter_code
_entity_poly.pdbx_strand_id
1 'polypeptide(L)'
;MAKIELDVQANDMFRVRRNFQRLGQLVYGETPAGDVDGVNDEFTLVSSPITGTLRLFLDGLLLRPTSDFTVAGNVITLGTAPSPGSWLLADYHA
;
A
#
# COMPACT_ATOMS: atom_id res chain seq x y z
N MET A 1 45.80 -19.38 -24.66
CA MET A 1 44.94 -19.59 -23.48
C MET A 1 43.58 -19.03 -23.82
N ALA A 2 42.56 -19.88 -23.94
CA ALA A 2 41.19 -19.41 -24.15
C ALA A 2 40.74 -18.72 -22.86
N LYS A 3 40.48 -17.42 -22.94
CA LYS A 3 39.90 -16.66 -21.84
C LYS A 3 38.46 -17.15 -21.71
N ILE A 4 38.21 -18.04 -20.74
CA ILE A 4 36.86 -18.37 -20.32
C ILE A 4 36.37 -17.12 -19.60
N GLU A 5 35.56 -16.32 -20.29
CA GLU A 5 34.81 -15.24 -19.64
C GLU A 5 33.73 -15.92 -18.80
N LEU A 6 33.98 -15.94 -17.49
CA LEU A 6 33.00 -16.37 -16.50
C LEU A 6 31.86 -15.34 -16.50
N ASP A 7 30.86 -15.53 -17.36
CA ASP A 7 29.54 -14.91 -17.17
C ASP A 7 28.81 -15.66 -16.04
N VAL A 8 29.24 -15.45 -14.80
CA VAL A 8 28.71 -16.19 -13.64
C VAL A 8 28.14 -15.26 -12.57
N GLN A 9 27.90 -13.97 -12.83
CA GLN A 9 27.45 -13.05 -11.77
C GLN A 9 26.35 -12.04 -12.15
N ALA A 10 25.98 -11.91 -13.42
CA ALA A 10 24.88 -11.02 -13.81
C ALA A 10 23.49 -11.63 -13.55
N ASN A 11 23.39 -12.94 -13.32
CA ASN A 11 22.11 -13.64 -13.39
C ASN A 11 21.43 -13.91 -12.03
N ASP A 12 22.11 -13.98 -10.89
CA ASP A 12 21.40 -14.31 -9.63
C ASP A 12 20.87 -13.07 -8.89
N MET A 13 21.70 -12.05 -8.68
CA MET A 13 21.27 -10.87 -7.93
C MET A 13 20.30 -9.98 -8.71
N PHE A 14 20.38 -9.94 -10.04
CA PHE A 14 19.40 -9.23 -10.86
C PHE A 14 18.06 -9.96 -10.94
N ARG A 15 18.05 -11.30 -10.97
CA ARG A 15 16.80 -12.08 -10.96
C ARG A 15 16.10 -11.99 -9.61
N VAL A 16 16.84 -12.09 -8.51
CA VAL A 16 16.29 -11.95 -7.16
C VAL A 16 15.74 -10.53 -6.93
N ARG A 17 16.52 -9.48 -7.22
CA ARG A 17 16.08 -8.08 -7.07
C ARG A 17 14.89 -7.73 -7.98
N ARG A 18 14.89 -8.19 -9.23
CA ARG A 18 13.78 -7.99 -10.18
C ARG A 18 12.51 -8.71 -9.73
N ASN A 19 12.63 -9.88 -9.10
CA ASN A 19 11.48 -10.62 -8.60
C ASN A 19 10.85 -9.94 -7.37
N PHE A 20 11.65 -9.38 -6.46
CA PHE A 20 11.14 -8.58 -5.34
C PHE A 20 10.41 -7.32 -5.82
N GLN A 21 10.93 -6.64 -6.84
CA GLN A 21 10.25 -5.49 -7.45
C GLN A 21 8.95 -5.85 -8.18
N ARG A 22 8.76 -7.13 -8.55
CA ARG A 22 7.58 -7.61 -9.27
C ARG A 22 6.40 -7.97 -8.37
N LEU A 23 6.63 -8.08 -7.06
CA LEU A 23 5.62 -8.40 -6.03
C LEU A 23 4.97 -7.15 -5.42
N GLY A 24 5.40 -5.96 -5.86
CA GLY A 24 5.05 -4.67 -5.26
C GLY A 24 5.89 -4.35 -4.02
N GLN A 25 6.07 -3.06 -3.73
CA GLN A 25 6.68 -2.61 -2.49
C GLN A 25 5.68 -2.80 -1.35
N LEU A 26 6.12 -3.45 -0.27
CA LEU A 26 5.32 -3.57 0.94
C LEU A 26 5.31 -2.22 1.68
N VAL A 27 4.12 -1.71 1.95
CA VAL A 27 3.88 -0.53 2.78
C VAL A 27 3.12 -0.99 4.02
N TYR A 28 3.65 -0.61 5.19
CA TYR A 28 3.07 -0.94 6.49
C TYR A 28 2.96 0.31 7.35
N GLY A 29 1.85 0.44 8.06
CA GLY A 29 1.66 1.51 9.04
C GLY A 29 1.55 2.90 8.42
N GLU A 30 1.14 3.02 7.16
CA GLU A 30 0.95 4.34 6.55
C GLU A 30 -0.28 5.02 7.16
N THR A 31 -0.16 6.29 7.55
CA THR A 31 -1.31 7.13 7.87
C THR A 31 -1.74 7.87 6.60
N PRO A 32 -2.93 7.56 6.04
CA PRO A 32 -3.47 8.30 4.91
C PRO A 32 -3.57 9.80 5.21
N ALA A 33 -3.26 10.64 4.23
CA ALA A 33 -3.39 12.08 4.38
C ALA A 33 -4.86 12.51 4.29
N GLY A 34 -5.26 13.44 5.16
CA GLY A 34 -6.62 13.97 5.26
C GLY A 34 -6.93 14.34 6.70
N ASP A 35 -7.76 15.37 6.90
CA ASP A 35 -8.18 15.76 8.24
C ASP A 35 -9.23 14.78 8.76
N VAL A 36 -9.13 14.39 10.03
CA VAL A 36 -10.13 13.57 10.74
C VAL A 36 -10.97 14.52 11.58
N ASP A 37 -11.90 15.22 10.94
CA ASP A 37 -12.69 16.33 11.52
C ASP A 37 -14.17 15.99 11.75
N GLY A 38 -14.57 14.73 11.52
CA GLY A 38 -15.97 14.30 11.61
C GLY A 38 -16.81 14.57 10.35
N VAL A 39 -16.23 15.17 9.31
CA VAL A 39 -16.92 15.52 8.06
C VAL A 39 -16.20 14.94 6.84
N ASN A 40 -14.87 15.02 6.80
CA ASN A 40 -14.06 14.50 5.71
C ASN A 40 -14.13 12.97 5.65
N ASP A 41 -14.48 12.44 4.50
CA ASP A 41 -14.56 11.01 4.20
C ASP A 41 -13.53 10.56 3.14
N GLU A 42 -12.77 11.50 2.57
CA GLU A 42 -11.73 11.21 1.58
C GLU A 42 -10.32 11.32 2.18
N PHE A 43 -9.50 10.30 1.92
CA PHE A 43 -8.13 10.21 2.42
C PHE A 43 -7.19 9.72 1.32
N THR A 44 -5.95 10.22 1.30
CA THR A 44 -5.00 9.94 0.22
C THR A 44 -3.82 9.14 0.71
N LEU A 45 -3.56 8.00 0.07
CA LEU A 45 -2.34 7.21 0.23
C LEU A 45 -1.18 7.81 -0.57
N VAL A 46 0.06 7.53 -0.17
CA VAL A 46 1.26 7.92 -0.90
C VAL A 46 1.33 7.22 -2.26
N SER A 47 0.95 5.94 -2.32
CA SER A 47 0.94 5.14 -3.54
C SER A 47 -0.40 4.45 -3.76
N SER A 48 -0.71 4.16 -5.02
CA SER A 48 -1.91 3.37 -5.36
C SER A 48 -1.70 1.91 -4.96
N PRO A 49 -2.56 1.32 -4.12
CA PRO A 49 -2.42 -0.08 -3.76
C PRO A 49 -2.74 -0.99 -4.95
N ILE A 50 -2.00 -2.09 -5.05
CA ILE A 50 -2.36 -3.23 -5.89
C ILE A 50 -3.72 -3.75 -5.42
N THR A 51 -4.63 -3.95 -6.38
CA THR A 51 -6.01 -4.39 -6.11
C THR A 51 -6.06 -5.59 -5.18
N GLY A 52 -6.84 -5.47 -4.10
CA GLY A 52 -7.05 -6.53 -3.11
C GLY A 52 -5.99 -6.64 -2.02
N THR A 53 -4.96 -5.79 -2.03
CA THR A 53 -3.90 -5.82 -1.00
C THR A 53 -4.14 -4.87 0.17
N LEU A 54 -4.92 -3.79 -0.04
CA LEU A 54 -5.18 -2.77 0.97
C LEU A 54 -5.94 -3.33 2.18
N ARG A 55 -5.34 -3.16 3.36
CA ARG A 55 -5.95 -3.31 4.68
C ARG A 55 -6.01 -1.92 5.31
N LEU A 56 -7.22 -1.41 5.51
CA LEU A 56 -7.45 -0.12 6.15
C LEU A 56 -8.01 -0.34 7.56
N PHE A 57 -7.42 0.35 8.54
CA PHE A 57 -7.80 0.29 9.93
C PHE A 57 -8.29 1.66 10.39
N LEU A 58 -9.41 1.69 11.11
CA LEU A 58 -9.90 2.86 11.83
C LEU A 58 -9.86 2.56 13.32
N ASP A 59 -9.06 3.31 14.07
CA ASP A 59 -8.83 3.08 15.51
C ASP A 59 -8.44 1.63 15.85
N GLY A 60 -7.68 1.00 14.94
CA GLY A 60 -7.24 -0.40 15.04
C GLY A 60 -8.26 -1.44 14.57
N LEU A 61 -9.49 -1.04 14.22
CA LEU A 61 -10.49 -1.93 13.64
C LEU A 61 -10.30 -2.07 12.13
N LEU A 62 -10.13 -3.30 11.63
CA LEU A 62 -10.07 -3.58 10.20
C LEU A 62 -11.42 -3.29 9.52
N LEU A 63 -11.41 -2.45 8.49
CA LEU A 63 -12.57 -2.10 7.69
C LEU A 63 -12.74 -3.05 6.48
N ARG A 64 -13.98 -3.30 6.06
CA ARG A 64 -14.29 -4.13 4.89
C ARG A 64 -14.31 -3.30 3.61
N PRO A 65 -13.54 -3.67 2.58
CA PRO A 65 -13.62 -3.03 1.26
C PRO A 65 -15.04 -3.10 0.70
N THR A 66 -15.44 -2.10 -0.09
CA THR A 66 -16.75 -1.89 -0.73
C THR A 66 -17.96 -1.70 0.18
N SER A 67 -17.90 -2.17 1.43
CA SER A 67 -18.96 -1.97 2.45
C SER A 67 -18.66 -0.74 3.29
N ASP A 68 -17.45 -0.67 3.85
CA ASP A 68 -17.07 0.35 4.83
C ASP A 68 -16.21 1.44 4.16
N PHE A 69 -15.52 1.12 3.06
CA PHE A 69 -14.76 2.08 2.25
C PHE A 69 -14.59 1.61 0.79
N THR A 70 -14.25 2.54 -0.11
CA THR A 70 -13.80 2.25 -1.47
C THR A 70 -12.42 2.86 -1.72
N VAL A 71 -11.72 2.40 -2.77
CA VAL A 71 -10.41 2.95 -3.17
C VAL A 71 -10.35 3.10 -4.69
N ALA A 72 -9.89 4.25 -5.16
CA ALA A 72 -9.67 4.56 -6.58
C ALA A 72 -8.33 5.28 -6.75
N GLY A 73 -7.41 4.65 -7.49
CA GLY A 73 -6.01 5.12 -7.50
C GLY A 73 -5.43 5.00 -6.10
N ASN A 74 -5.00 6.11 -5.52
CA ASN A 74 -4.51 6.23 -4.15
C ASN A 74 -5.50 6.92 -3.21
N VAL A 75 -6.73 7.22 -3.65
CA VAL A 75 -7.75 7.87 -2.82
C VAL A 75 -8.67 6.83 -2.22
N ILE A 76 -8.81 6.88 -0.91
CA ILE A 76 -9.77 6.12 -0.10
C ILE A 76 -10.98 7.01 0.14
N THR A 77 -12.18 6.48 -0.06
CA THR A 77 -13.44 7.12 0.36
C THR A 77 -14.13 6.22 1.37
N LEU A 78 -14.28 6.69 2.60
CA LEU A 78 -15.00 5.99 3.66
C LEU A 78 -16.52 6.13 3.47
N GLY A 79 -17.29 5.12 3.89
CA GLY A 79 -18.75 5.20 3.86
C GLY A 79 -19.34 6.14 4.93
N THR A 80 -18.59 6.37 6.01
CA THR A 80 -18.93 7.29 7.10
C THR A 80 -17.67 8.01 7.53
N ALA A 81 -17.73 9.34 7.65
CA ALA A 81 -16.62 10.14 8.16
C ALA A 81 -16.23 9.69 9.59
N PRO A 82 -14.93 9.53 9.87
CA PRO A 82 -14.44 9.13 11.18
C PRO A 82 -14.64 10.26 12.19
N SER A 83 -14.89 9.90 13.46
CA SER A 83 -15.08 10.91 14.52
C SER A 83 -13.80 11.70 14.76
N PRO A 84 -13.88 13.00 15.15
CA PRO A 84 -12.70 13.77 15.50
C PRO A 84 -11.84 13.06 16.54
N GLY A 85 -10.54 12.99 16.29
CA GLY A 85 -9.57 12.31 17.17
C GLY A 85 -9.37 10.82 16.89
N SER A 86 -10.16 10.21 15.99
CA SER A 86 -9.85 8.91 15.42
C SER A 86 -8.57 8.95 14.56
N TRP A 87 -8.02 7.78 14.25
CA TRP A 87 -6.86 7.64 13.36
C TRP A 87 -7.04 6.51 12.35
N LEU A 88 -6.41 6.70 11.19
CA LEU A 88 -6.34 5.72 10.12
C LEU A 88 -4.95 5.15 10.00
N LEU A 89 -4.89 3.87 9.64
CA LEU A 89 -3.65 3.17 9.31
C LEU A 89 -3.88 2.22 8.14
N ALA A 90 -2.93 2.14 7.23
CA ALA A 90 -3.02 1.37 6.01
C ALA A 90 -1.78 0.48 5.80
N ASP A 91 -2.05 -0.78 5.46
CA ASP A 91 -1.06 -1.74 4.98
C ASP A 91 -1.44 -2.18 3.57
N TYR A 92 -0.49 -2.19 2.63
CA TYR A 92 -0.76 -2.56 1.25
C TYR A 92 0.51 -2.89 0.46
N HIS A 93 0.34 -3.41 -0.76
CA HIS A 93 1.43 -3.54 -1.72
C HIS A 93 1.26 -2.46 -2.78
N ALA A 94 2.32 -1.71 -3.06
CA ALA A 94 2.39 -0.67 -4.09
C ALA A 94 3.08 -1.15 -5.36
#